data_AF-A0A7W7VVF7-F1
#
_entry.id   AF-A0A7W7VVF7-F1
#
_cell.length_a   1.000
_cell.length_b   1.000
_cell.length_c   1.000
_cell.angle_alpha   90.00
_cell.angle_beta   90.00
_cell.angle_gamma   90.00
#
_symmetry.space_group_name_H-M   'P 1'
#
loop_
_entity.id
_entity.type
_entity.pdbx_description
1 polymer ?
#
loop_
_entity_poly.entity_id
_entity_poly.type
_entity_poly.pdbx_seq_one_letter_code
_entity_poly.pdbx_strand_id
1 'polypeptide(L)'
;MNQSISGVWQRVLGTQPDPPRWLVLSCAAVALLAILPHPVWRVSRNVVTIAHEGGHGLIALVTGRRLDSIRLHSDTSGLTVSSGRPSGLGMILTAAAGYLAPSLLGLGGATLLATGRITALLWISIVLLAAMLVMIRNAFGLLSVVLTGGAFFAISWYGSAQFQAAFAYLGIWFLLLAGVRPVIELQRKRRLGGARDSDADQLARLTGVSALLWVALFLVVSLACLLVGGSQLLA
;
A
#
# COMPACT_ATOMS: atom_id res chain seq x y z
N MET A 1 -11.54 -24.60 20.95
CA MET A 1 -11.29 -23.44 21.86
C MET A 1 -12.26 -22.33 21.48
N ASN A 2 -13.33 -22.12 22.26
CA ASN A 2 -14.21 -20.97 22.09
C ASN A 2 -13.47 -19.73 22.58
N GLN A 3 -12.88 -18.94 21.67
CA GLN A 3 -12.37 -17.63 22.03
C GLN A 3 -13.56 -16.67 22.19
N SER A 4 -13.66 -16.00 23.34
CA SER A 4 -14.64 -14.94 23.52
C SER A 4 -14.26 -13.74 22.63
N ILE A 5 -15.26 -12.96 22.20
CA ILE A 5 -15.05 -11.71 21.45
C ILE A 5 -14.07 -10.77 22.20
N SER A 6 -14.14 -10.75 23.55
CA SER A 6 -13.22 -10.00 24.38
C SER A 6 -11.76 -10.44 24.25
N GLY A 7 -11.47 -11.73 24.12
CA GLY A 7 -10.11 -12.24 23.92
C GLY A 7 -9.52 -11.85 22.57
N VAL A 8 -10.36 -11.77 21.52
CA VAL A 8 -9.93 -11.28 20.21
C VAL A 8 -9.58 -9.80 20.28
N TRP A 9 -10.42 -8.98 20.90
CA TRP A 9 -10.14 -7.54 21.07
C TRP A 9 -8.85 -7.28 21.85
N GLN A 10 -8.61 -8.02 22.93
CA GLN A 10 -7.36 -7.91 23.70
C GLN A 10 -6.14 -8.26 22.86
N ARG A 11 -6.23 -9.29 21.99
CA ARG A 11 -5.12 -9.67 21.11
C ARG A 11 -4.86 -8.64 20.02
N VAL A 12 -5.91 -8.06 19.43
CA VAL A 12 -5.80 -7.05 18.37
C VAL A 12 -5.25 -5.74 18.91
N LEU A 13 -5.70 -5.30 20.10
CA LEU A 13 -5.26 -4.05 20.72
C LEU A 13 -3.97 -4.18 21.55
N GLY A 14 -3.54 -5.41 21.81
CA GLY A 14 -2.34 -5.71 22.58
C GLY A 14 -1.04 -5.36 21.84
N THR A 15 0.03 -5.23 22.62
CA THR A 15 1.39 -5.02 22.11
C THR A 15 2.19 -6.33 22.12
N GLN A 16 3.18 -6.42 21.25
CA GLN A 16 4.16 -7.49 21.19
C GLN A 16 5.55 -6.94 21.53
N PRO A 17 6.46 -7.76 22.08
CA PRO A 17 7.84 -7.33 22.30
C PRO A 17 8.53 -7.03 20.98
N ASP A 18 9.49 -6.12 21.01
CA ASP A 18 10.25 -5.75 19.83
C ASP A 18 11.03 -6.95 19.28
N PRO A 19 11.01 -7.17 17.96
CA PRO A 19 11.81 -8.22 17.36
C PRO A 19 13.30 -7.90 17.49
N PRO A 20 14.17 -8.92 17.47
CA PRO A 20 15.60 -8.67 17.49
C PRO A 20 16.05 -7.90 16.24
N ARG A 21 17.00 -6.99 16.40
CA ARG A 21 17.48 -6.10 15.32
C ARG A 21 17.88 -6.83 14.03
N TRP A 22 18.46 -8.03 14.14
CA TRP A 22 18.85 -8.82 12.96
C TRP A 22 17.64 -9.18 12.09
N LEU A 23 16.45 -9.40 12.68
CA LEU A 23 15.22 -9.73 11.96
C LEU A 23 14.74 -8.51 11.17
N VAL A 24 14.73 -7.34 11.81
CA VAL A 24 14.37 -6.06 11.17
C VAL A 24 15.26 -5.78 9.96
N LEU A 25 16.58 -5.90 10.13
CA LEU A 25 17.55 -5.68 9.05
C LEU A 25 17.44 -6.73 7.94
N SER A 26 17.16 -7.98 8.30
CA SER A 26 16.93 -9.06 7.33
C SER A 26 15.66 -8.78 6.51
N CYS A 27 14.58 -8.32 7.13
CA CYS A 27 13.36 -7.90 6.43
C CYS A 27 13.63 -6.74 5.47
N ALA A 28 14.44 -5.76 5.86
CA ALA A 28 14.84 -4.66 4.98
C ALA A 28 15.64 -5.17 3.77
N ALA A 29 16.60 -6.07 3.99
CA ALA A 29 17.39 -6.68 2.92
C ALA A 29 16.52 -7.51 1.96
N VAL A 30 15.60 -8.32 2.47
CA VAL A 30 14.66 -9.10 1.66
C VAL A 30 13.71 -8.18 0.89
N ALA A 31 13.21 -7.10 1.50
CA ALA A 31 12.41 -6.10 0.80
C ALA A 31 13.18 -5.43 -0.35
N LEU A 32 14.46 -5.09 -0.15
CA LEU A 32 15.34 -4.59 -1.22
C LEU A 32 15.49 -5.61 -2.35
N LEU A 33 15.73 -6.89 -2.02
CA LEU A 33 15.79 -7.97 -3.01
C LEU A 33 14.47 -8.19 -3.73
N ALA A 34 13.33 -7.88 -3.10
CA ALA A 34 12.02 -7.92 -3.74
C ALA A 34 11.80 -6.80 -4.76
N ILE A 35 12.54 -5.68 -4.63
CA ILE A 35 12.35 -4.49 -5.46
C ILE A 35 13.49 -4.17 -6.41
N LEU A 36 14.67 -4.79 -6.32
CA LEU A 36 15.80 -4.48 -7.21
C LEU A 36 15.77 -5.34 -8.49
N PRO A 37 15.77 -6.68 -8.43
CA PRO A 37 15.83 -7.53 -9.62
C PRO A 37 14.54 -7.41 -10.44
N HIS A 38 14.67 -7.10 -11.72
CA HIS A 38 13.52 -6.89 -12.60
C HIS A 38 12.52 -8.06 -12.64
N PRO A 39 12.95 -9.35 -12.69
CA PRO A 39 12.00 -10.47 -12.68
C PRO A 39 11.19 -10.55 -11.38
N VAL A 40 11.83 -10.31 -10.24
CA VAL A 40 11.18 -10.33 -8.93
C VAL A 40 10.20 -9.17 -8.79
N TRP A 41 10.62 -7.97 -9.23
CA TRP A 41 9.79 -6.77 -9.22
C TRP A 41 8.49 -6.93 -10.02
N ARG A 42 8.51 -7.61 -11.18
CA ARG A 42 7.30 -7.85 -11.98
C ARG A 42 6.21 -8.56 -11.18
N VAL A 43 6.58 -9.41 -10.23
CA VAL A 43 5.64 -10.14 -9.38
C VAL A 43 5.31 -9.35 -8.13
N SER A 44 6.33 -8.86 -7.41
CA SER A 44 6.15 -8.18 -6.13
C SER A 44 5.41 -6.85 -6.25
N ARG A 45 5.54 -6.15 -7.39
CA ARG A 45 4.82 -4.90 -7.66
C ARG A 45 3.31 -5.00 -7.53
N ASN A 46 2.71 -6.18 -7.71
CA ASN A 46 1.25 -6.36 -7.55
C ASN A 46 0.75 -5.87 -6.17
N VAL A 47 1.55 -6.04 -5.11
CA VAL A 47 1.21 -5.52 -3.77
C VAL A 47 1.12 -3.99 -3.77
N VAL A 48 2.02 -3.33 -4.50
CA VAL A 48 2.01 -1.87 -4.67
C VAL A 48 0.80 -1.44 -5.50
N THR A 49 0.45 -2.17 -6.56
CA THR A 49 -0.76 -1.91 -7.36
C THR A 49 -2.03 -2.04 -6.50
N ILE A 50 -2.12 -3.07 -5.64
CA ILE A 50 -3.23 -3.21 -4.69
C ILE A 50 -3.35 -1.97 -3.80
N ALA A 51 -2.25 -1.53 -3.20
CA ALA A 51 -2.22 -0.33 -2.36
C ALA A 51 -2.56 0.96 -3.14
N HIS A 52 -2.08 1.08 -4.38
CA HIS A 52 -2.34 2.21 -5.27
C HIS A 52 -3.82 2.34 -5.63
N GLU A 53 -4.42 1.26 -6.15
CA GLU A 53 -5.85 1.24 -6.48
C GLU A 53 -6.74 1.37 -5.23
N GLY A 54 -6.34 0.72 -4.13
CA GLY A 54 -6.99 0.89 -2.83
C GLY A 54 -6.96 2.34 -2.35
N GLY A 55 -5.87 3.06 -2.60
CA GLY A 55 -5.72 4.49 -2.30
C GLY A 55 -6.72 5.36 -3.06
N HIS A 56 -6.84 5.16 -4.38
CA HIS A 56 -7.86 5.82 -5.19
C HIS A 56 -9.26 5.53 -4.65
N GLY A 57 -9.56 4.24 -4.40
CA GLY A 57 -10.87 3.82 -3.93
C GLY A 57 -11.24 4.43 -2.58
N LEU A 58 -10.33 4.39 -1.61
CA LEU A 58 -10.54 4.93 -0.27
C LEU A 58 -10.78 6.44 -0.30
N ILE A 59 -9.91 7.18 -0.98
CA ILE A 59 -10.04 8.64 -1.04
C ILE A 59 -11.25 9.06 -1.88
N ALA A 60 -11.62 8.30 -2.91
CA ALA A 60 -12.87 8.55 -3.63
C ALA A 60 -14.07 8.49 -2.66
N LEU A 61 -14.17 7.43 -1.85
CA LEU A 61 -15.26 7.27 -0.87
C LEU A 61 -15.26 8.39 0.18
N VAL A 62 -14.10 8.69 0.78
CA VAL A 62 -13.97 9.72 1.82
C VAL A 62 -14.29 11.12 1.28
N THR A 63 -14.02 11.38 0.00
CA THR A 63 -14.33 12.65 -0.65
C THR A 63 -15.75 12.71 -1.24
N GLY A 64 -16.61 11.75 -0.92
CA GLY A 64 -18.01 11.71 -1.33
C GLY A 64 -18.24 11.31 -2.80
N ARG A 65 -17.22 10.75 -3.46
CA ARG A 65 -17.38 10.12 -4.78
C ARG A 65 -17.90 8.70 -4.58
N ARG A 66 -18.62 8.19 -5.57
CA ARG A 66 -19.07 6.81 -5.61
C ARG A 66 -17.99 5.95 -6.24
N LEU A 67 -17.57 4.89 -5.56
CA LEU A 67 -16.67 3.90 -6.11
C LEU A 67 -17.49 2.83 -6.84
N ASP A 68 -17.22 2.59 -8.12
CA ASP A 68 -18.01 1.67 -8.95
C ASP A 68 -17.33 0.31 -9.10
N SER A 69 -16.03 0.30 -9.38
CA SER A 69 -15.26 -0.94 -9.50
C SER A 69 -13.75 -0.73 -9.38
N ILE A 70 -13.05 -1.79 -8.97
CA ILE A 70 -11.60 -1.91 -9.06
C ILE A 70 -11.28 -3.16 -9.89
N ARG A 71 -10.33 -3.03 -10.82
CA ARG A 71 -9.77 -4.15 -11.59
C ARG A 71 -8.26 -4.17 -11.43
N LEU A 72 -7.70 -5.36 -11.25
CA LEU A 72 -6.26 -5.59 -11.15
C LEU A 72 -5.84 -6.58 -12.24
N HIS A 73 -4.73 -6.36 -12.93
CA HIS A 73 -4.30 -7.22 -14.02
C HIS A 73 -2.93 -7.83 -13.76
N SER A 74 -2.66 -8.97 -14.41
CA SER A 74 -1.41 -9.71 -14.26
C SER A 74 -0.18 -8.98 -14.78
N ASP A 75 -0.37 -7.97 -15.64
CA ASP A 75 0.68 -7.07 -16.09
C ASP A 75 0.99 -5.94 -15.09
N THR A 76 0.46 -6.04 -13.86
CA THR A 76 0.57 -5.08 -12.75
C THR A 76 -0.19 -3.77 -12.96
N SER A 77 -0.98 -3.65 -14.04
CA SER A 77 -1.89 -2.52 -14.21
C SER A 77 -3.11 -2.66 -13.30
N GLY A 78 -3.64 -1.52 -12.88
CA GLY A 78 -4.88 -1.42 -12.14
C GLY A 78 -5.80 -0.40 -12.77
N LEU A 79 -7.09 -0.50 -12.46
CA LEU A 79 -8.09 0.48 -12.85
C LEU A 79 -9.14 0.62 -11.76
N THR A 80 -9.17 1.79 -11.14
CA THR A 80 -10.21 2.20 -10.21
C THR A 80 -11.19 3.15 -10.90
N VAL A 81 -12.45 2.73 -10.99
CA VAL A 81 -13.54 3.52 -11.58
C VAL A 81 -14.37 4.13 -10.46
N SER A 82 -14.44 5.46 -10.43
CA SER A 82 -15.30 6.21 -9.53
C SER A 82 -16.11 7.27 -10.28
N SER A 83 -17.33 7.51 -9.82
CA SER A 83 -18.27 8.50 -10.34
C SER A 83 -18.54 9.62 -9.34
N GLY A 84 -18.86 10.81 -9.85
CA GLY A 84 -19.00 12.04 -9.07
C GLY A 84 -18.60 13.25 -9.90
N ARG A 85 -18.36 14.40 -9.25
CA ARG A 85 -17.88 15.60 -9.96
C ARG A 85 -16.53 15.32 -10.63
N PRO A 86 -16.37 15.55 -11.94
CA PRO A 86 -15.13 15.22 -12.65
C PRO A 86 -13.97 16.18 -12.35
N SER A 87 -14.22 17.23 -11.58
CA SER A 87 -13.24 18.25 -11.18
C SER A 87 -13.42 18.64 -9.71
N GLY A 88 -12.49 19.46 -9.21
CA GLY A 88 -12.47 19.95 -7.83
C GLY A 88 -11.69 19.05 -6.88
N LEU A 89 -11.70 19.43 -5.60
CA LEU A 89 -10.82 18.88 -4.58
C LEU A 89 -10.94 17.35 -4.43
N GLY A 90 -12.15 16.80 -4.47
CA GLY A 90 -12.35 15.35 -4.37
C GLY A 90 -11.68 14.56 -5.50
N MET A 91 -11.74 15.05 -6.74
CA MET A 91 -11.05 14.43 -7.87
C MET A 91 -9.53 14.58 -7.78
N ILE A 92 -9.04 15.76 -7.35
CA ILE A 92 -7.62 16.03 -7.15
C ILE A 92 -7.04 15.09 -6.08
N LEU A 93 -7.69 15.00 -4.91
CA LEU A 93 -7.26 14.11 -3.84
C LEU A 93 -7.30 12.65 -4.27
N THR A 94 -8.36 12.23 -4.98
CA THR A 94 -8.49 10.87 -5.50
C THR A 94 -7.34 10.54 -6.46
N ALA A 95 -7.05 11.40 -7.44
CA ALA A 95 -5.96 11.18 -8.39
C ALA A 95 -4.58 11.18 -7.71
N ALA A 96 -4.35 12.04 -6.71
CA ALA A 96 -3.09 12.05 -5.96
C ALA A 96 -2.91 10.80 -5.08
N ALA A 97 -4.00 10.20 -4.61
CA ALA A 97 -3.97 9.11 -3.64
C ALA A 97 -3.21 7.87 -4.12
N GLY A 98 -3.27 7.54 -5.41
CA GLY A 98 -2.67 6.32 -5.96
C GLY A 98 -1.17 6.22 -5.65
N TYR A 99 -0.39 7.21 -6.07
CA TYR A 99 1.06 7.21 -5.84
C TYR A 99 1.46 7.44 -4.38
N LEU A 100 0.59 8.08 -3.58
CA LEU A 100 0.88 8.37 -2.18
C LEU A 100 0.55 7.18 -1.25
N ALA A 101 -0.45 6.38 -1.59
CA ALA A 101 -0.98 5.35 -0.71
C ALA A 101 0.05 4.30 -0.26
N PRO A 102 0.88 3.70 -1.13
CA PRO A 102 1.85 2.70 -0.69
C PRO A 102 2.81 3.22 0.38
N SER A 103 3.36 4.42 0.17
CA SER A 103 4.30 5.05 1.12
C SER A 103 3.63 5.49 2.41
N LEU A 104 2.42 6.05 2.34
CA LEU A 104 1.66 6.45 3.53
C LEU A 104 1.20 5.25 4.36
N LEU A 105 0.78 4.16 3.71
CA LEU A 105 0.49 2.88 4.38
C LEU A 105 1.74 2.31 5.04
N GLY A 106 2.90 2.37 4.36
CA GLY A 106 4.19 2.01 4.94
C GLY A 106 4.51 2.84 6.19
N LEU A 107 4.35 4.16 6.14
CA LEU A 107 4.62 5.04 7.28
C LEU A 107 3.66 4.77 8.45
N GLY A 108 2.35 4.68 8.18
CA GLY A 108 1.36 4.36 9.20
C GLY A 108 1.62 2.99 9.84
N GLY A 109 2.04 2.01 9.03
CA GLY A 109 2.44 0.71 9.52
C GLY A 109 3.72 0.73 10.34
N ALA A 110 4.73 1.50 9.95
CA ALA A 110 5.95 1.68 10.73
C ALA A 110 5.64 2.30 12.11
N THR A 111 4.70 3.24 12.18
CA THR A 111 4.25 3.84 13.44
C THR A 111 3.52 2.82 14.33
N LEU A 112 2.71 1.93 13.76
CA LEU A 112 2.10 0.82 14.51
C LEU A 112 3.16 -0.17 15.01
N LEU A 113 4.16 -0.49 14.19
CA LEU A 113 5.24 -1.40 14.58
C LEU A 113 6.12 -0.81 15.67
N ALA A 114 6.47 0.47 15.59
CA ALA A 114 7.24 1.18 16.63
C ALA A 114 6.49 1.32 17.96
N THR A 115 5.18 1.08 17.97
CA THR A 115 4.36 1.04 19.19
C THR A 115 3.99 -0.40 19.61
N GLY A 116 4.64 -1.40 19.01
CA GLY A 116 4.42 -2.83 19.30
C GLY A 116 3.08 -3.39 18.81
N ARG A 117 2.30 -2.64 18.01
CA ARG A 117 0.93 -2.99 17.60
C ARG A 117 0.89 -3.84 16.33
N ILE A 118 1.65 -4.94 16.34
CA ILE A 118 1.81 -5.84 15.18
C ILE A 118 0.47 -6.48 14.78
N THR A 119 -0.29 -7.01 15.75
CA THR A 119 -1.59 -7.64 15.45
C THR A 119 -2.58 -6.63 14.86
N ALA A 120 -2.65 -5.41 15.42
CA ALA A 120 -3.51 -4.37 14.91
C ALA A 120 -3.21 -4.05 13.44
N LEU A 121 -1.92 -3.93 13.08
CA LEU A 121 -1.50 -3.73 11.69
C LEU A 121 -2.03 -4.82 10.76
N LEU A 122 -1.88 -6.09 11.15
CA LEU A 122 -2.33 -7.22 10.34
C LEU A 122 -3.86 -7.18 10.14
N TRP A 123 -4.62 -6.90 11.20
CA TRP A 123 -6.08 -6.83 11.12
C TRP A 123 -6.59 -5.62 10.34
N ILE A 124 -5.98 -4.45 10.51
CA ILE A 124 -6.28 -3.27 9.68
C ILE A 124 -6.05 -3.60 8.20
N SER A 125 -4.94 -4.27 7.88
CA SER A 125 -4.64 -4.70 6.52
C SER A 125 -5.69 -5.68 5.97
N ILE A 126 -6.13 -6.65 6.78
CA ILE A 126 -7.23 -7.57 6.42
C ILE A 126 -8.52 -6.81 6.13
N VAL A 127 -8.89 -5.84 6.97
CA VAL A 127 -10.10 -5.03 6.78
C VAL A 127 -10.01 -4.21 5.51
N LEU A 128 -8.87 -3.57 5.23
CA LEU A 128 -8.65 -2.80 4.00
C LEU A 128 -8.74 -3.70 2.75
N LEU A 129 -8.11 -4.89 2.80
CA LEU A 129 -8.19 -5.87 1.70
C LEU A 129 -9.60 -6.41 1.51
N ALA A 130 -10.34 -6.67 2.60
CA ALA A 130 -11.73 -7.11 2.54
C ALA A 130 -12.65 -6.03 1.96
N ALA A 131 -12.46 -4.77 2.34
CA ALA A 131 -13.18 -3.64 1.75
C ALA A 131 -12.89 -3.52 0.25
N MET A 132 -11.63 -3.66 -0.15
CA MET A 132 -11.23 -3.67 -1.55
C MET A 132 -11.83 -4.85 -2.32
N LEU A 133 -11.87 -6.04 -1.71
CA LEU A 133 -12.41 -7.28 -2.29
C LEU A 133 -13.85 -7.11 -2.76
N VAL A 134 -14.69 -6.41 -2.00
CA VAL A 134 -16.08 -6.09 -2.36
C VAL A 134 -16.18 -5.30 -3.67
N MET A 135 -15.14 -4.52 -3.98
CA MET A 135 -15.07 -3.64 -5.15
C MET A 135 -14.35 -4.28 -6.35
N ILE A 136 -13.67 -5.41 -6.16
CA ILE A 136 -13.00 -6.13 -7.24
C ILE A 136 -14.03 -6.71 -8.23
N ARG A 137 -13.79 -6.50 -9.53
CA ARG A 137 -14.67 -6.95 -10.62
C ARG A 137 -13.99 -7.84 -11.66
N ASN A 138 -12.86 -8.45 -11.33
CA ASN A 138 -12.16 -9.37 -12.24
C ASN A 138 -11.44 -10.51 -11.50
N ALA A 139 -11.26 -11.66 -12.17
CA ALA A 139 -10.76 -12.89 -11.56
C ALA A 139 -9.33 -12.79 -11.03
N PHE A 140 -8.43 -12.12 -11.76
CA PHE A 140 -7.04 -11.94 -11.30
C PHE A 140 -6.97 -11.09 -10.02
N GLY A 141 -7.74 -9.99 -9.97
CA GLY A 141 -7.83 -9.17 -8.77
C GLY A 141 -8.41 -9.94 -7.60
N LEU A 142 -9.44 -10.77 -7.84
CA LEU A 142 -10.06 -11.60 -6.82
C LEU A 142 -9.02 -12.55 -6.22
N LEU A 143 -8.31 -13.28 -7.09
CA LEU A 143 -7.25 -14.20 -6.67
C LEU A 143 -6.15 -13.46 -5.89
N SER A 144 -5.68 -12.32 -6.39
CA SER A 144 -4.59 -11.56 -5.78
C SER A 144 -4.96 -11.03 -4.39
N VAL A 145 -6.16 -10.44 -4.24
CA VAL A 145 -6.62 -9.91 -2.95
C VAL A 145 -6.94 -11.05 -1.98
N VAL A 146 -7.53 -12.15 -2.42
CA VAL A 146 -7.81 -13.33 -1.57
C VAL A 146 -6.51 -14.00 -1.10
N LEU A 147 -5.53 -14.21 -1.98
CA LEU A 147 -4.25 -14.81 -1.57
C LEU A 147 -3.50 -13.90 -0.60
N THR A 148 -3.49 -12.59 -0.86
CA THR A 148 -2.85 -11.61 0.03
C THR A 148 -3.58 -11.58 1.38
N GLY A 149 -4.90 -11.36 1.39
CA GLY A 149 -5.70 -11.32 2.61
C GLY A 149 -5.67 -12.63 3.39
N GLY A 150 -5.67 -13.77 2.69
CA GLY A 150 -5.51 -15.10 3.26
C GLY A 150 -4.17 -15.28 3.95
N ALA A 151 -3.06 -14.79 3.36
CA ALA A 151 -1.75 -14.80 4.00
C ALA A 151 -1.73 -13.94 5.27
N PHE A 152 -2.27 -12.72 5.22
CA PHE A 152 -2.41 -11.85 6.40
C PHE A 152 -3.23 -12.52 7.50
N PHE A 153 -4.38 -13.11 7.17
CA PHE A 153 -5.23 -13.81 8.11
C PHE A 153 -4.54 -15.04 8.71
N ALA A 154 -3.96 -15.90 7.86
CA ALA A 154 -3.29 -17.12 8.30
C ALA A 154 -2.12 -16.81 9.24
N ILE A 155 -1.29 -15.82 8.91
CA ILE A 155 -0.16 -15.41 9.75
C ILE A 155 -0.66 -14.76 11.04
N SER A 156 -1.67 -13.89 10.98
CA SER A 156 -2.23 -13.27 12.18
C SER A 156 -2.89 -14.27 13.12
N TRP A 157 -3.50 -15.34 12.59
CA TRP A 157 -4.29 -16.26 13.38
C TRP A 157 -3.49 -17.46 13.88
N TYR A 158 -2.62 -18.01 13.03
CA TYR A 158 -1.85 -19.24 13.30
C TYR A 158 -0.36 -18.99 13.48
N GLY A 159 0.17 -17.86 13.04
CA GLY A 159 1.60 -17.53 13.18
C GLY A 159 2.00 -17.23 14.61
N SER A 160 3.21 -17.64 14.99
CA SER A 160 3.84 -17.20 16.24
C SER A 160 4.11 -15.70 16.23
N ALA A 161 4.33 -15.09 17.40
CA ALA A 161 4.66 -13.66 17.50
C ALA A 161 5.86 -13.28 16.61
N GLN A 162 6.88 -14.15 16.54
CA GLN A 162 8.05 -13.91 15.69
C GLN A 162 7.70 -13.95 14.19
N PHE A 163 6.82 -14.87 13.74
CA PHE A 163 6.37 -14.90 12.35
C PHE A 163 5.48 -13.71 11.99
N GLN A 164 4.60 -13.29 12.91
CA GLN A 164 3.79 -12.08 12.74
C GLN A 164 4.69 -10.84 12.60
N ALA A 165 5.70 -10.72 13.47
CA ALA A 165 6.68 -9.65 13.40
C ALA A 165 7.46 -9.68 12.07
N ALA A 166 8.04 -10.83 11.68
CA ALA A 166 8.79 -10.95 10.43
C ALA A 166 7.95 -10.56 9.21
N PHE A 167 6.70 -11.05 9.13
CA PHE A 167 5.80 -10.74 8.04
C PHE A 167 5.41 -9.26 8.00
N ALA A 168 5.07 -8.70 9.16
CA ALA A 168 4.70 -7.29 9.27
C ALA A 168 5.86 -6.35 8.92
N TYR A 169 7.05 -6.58 9.50
CA TYR A 169 8.24 -5.79 9.18
C TYR A 169 8.65 -5.93 7.71
N LEU A 170 8.58 -7.13 7.13
CA LEU A 170 8.84 -7.32 5.70
C LEU A 170 7.86 -6.53 4.84
N GLY A 171 6.56 -6.60 5.14
CA GLY A 171 5.52 -5.88 4.40
C GLY A 171 5.69 -4.37 4.49
N ILE A 172 6.01 -3.85 5.67
CA ILE A 172 6.23 -2.41 5.87
C ILE A 172 7.51 -1.91 5.21
N TRP A 173 8.63 -2.62 5.38
CA TRP A 173 9.86 -2.30 4.64
C TRP A 173 9.62 -2.32 3.13
N PHE A 174 8.88 -3.32 2.64
CA PHE A 174 8.51 -3.42 1.24
C PHE A 174 7.70 -2.21 0.79
N LEU A 175 6.62 -1.83 1.49
CA LEU A 175 5.81 -0.67 1.10
C LEU A 175 6.59 0.65 1.10
N LEU A 176 7.42 0.87 2.12
CA LEU A 176 8.26 2.07 2.24
C LEU A 176 9.28 2.18 1.09
N LEU A 177 9.98 1.10 0.78
CA LEU A 177 10.98 1.06 -0.28
C LEU A 177 10.34 1.03 -1.68
N ALA A 178 9.34 0.18 -1.86
CA ALA A 178 8.68 -0.04 -3.13
C ALA A 178 7.85 1.15 -3.58
N GLY A 179 7.32 1.98 -2.66
CA GLY A 179 6.56 3.18 -3.03
C GLY A 179 7.33 4.18 -3.91
N VAL A 180 8.67 4.22 -3.77
CA VAL A 180 9.55 5.12 -4.53
C VAL A 180 9.66 4.70 -6.01
N ARG A 181 9.78 3.39 -6.28
CA ARG A 181 10.12 2.87 -7.62
C ARG A 181 9.06 3.19 -8.70
N PRO A 182 7.73 3.01 -8.46
CA PRO A 182 6.70 3.39 -9.42
C PRO A 182 6.72 4.87 -9.81
N VAL A 183 7.09 5.78 -8.91
CA VAL A 183 7.18 7.22 -9.22
C VAL A 183 8.30 7.48 -10.24
N ILE A 184 9.44 6.83 -10.07
CA ILE A 184 10.58 6.91 -11.02
C ILE A 184 10.18 6.29 -12.37
N GLU A 185 9.52 5.13 -12.34
CA GLU A 185 9.05 4.45 -13.55
C GLU A 185 7.99 5.26 -14.29
N LEU A 186 7.08 5.93 -13.57
CA LEU A 186 6.13 6.88 -14.15
C LEU A 186 6.88 7.97 -14.90
N GLN A 187 7.85 8.63 -14.26
CA GLN A 187 8.59 9.70 -14.91
C GLN A 187 9.34 9.22 -16.15
N ARG A 188 9.92 8.01 -16.10
CA ARG A 188 10.58 7.40 -17.27
C ARG A 188 9.58 7.17 -18.41
N LYS A 189 8.40 6.60 -18.12
CA LYS A 189 7.35 6.38 -19.13
C LYS A 189 6.82 7.70 -19.70
N ARG A 190 6.64 8.72 -18.87
CA ARG A 190 6.20 10.07 -19.29
C ARG A 190 7.22 10.74 -20.21
N ARG A 191 8.52 10.66 -19.90
CA ARG A 191 9.60 11.18 -20.77
C ARG A 191 9.61 10.50 -22.15
N LEU A 192 9.18 9.25 -22.24
CA LEU A 192 9.07 8.49 -23.50
C LEU A 192 7.70 8.68 -24.19
N GLY A 193 6.82 9.55 -23.68
CA GLY A 193 5.51 9.83 -24.27
C GLY A 193 4.42 8.77 -24.02
N GLY A 194 4.71 7.74 -23.20
CA GLY A 194 3.87 6.55 -23.04
C GLY A 194 2.87 6.58 -21.88
N ALA A 195 2.67 7.72 -21.20
CA ALA A 195 1.85 7.80 -19.97
C ALA A 195 0.93 9.02 -19.91
N ARG A 196 0.35 9.44 -21.05
CA ARG A 196 -0.45 10.67 -21.22
C ARG A 196 -1.69 10.80 -20.31
N ASP A 197 -2.17 9.68 -19.78
CA ASP A 197 -3.33 9.61 -18.87
C ASP A 197 -2.99 9.13 -17.46
N SER A 198 -1.72 9.25 -17.07
CA SER A 198 -1.30 9.01 -15.69
C SER A 198 -1.95 9.97 -14.71
N ASP A 199 -2.01 9.59 -13.43
CA ASP A 199 -2.52 10.45 -12.36
C ASP A 199 -1.86 11.83 -12.35
N ALA A 200 -0.54 11.90 -12.58
CA ALA A 200 0.19 13.16 -12.63
C ALA A 200 -0.29 14.06 -13.78
N ASP A 201 -0.60 13.47 -14.93
CA ASP A 201 -1.13 14.21 -16.09
C ASP A 201 -2.61 14.58 -15.89
N GLN A 202 -3.40 13.74 -15.23
CA GLN A 202 -4.76 14.10 -14.81
C GLN A 202 -4.75 15.25 -13.82
N LEU A 203 -3.89 15.20 -12.81
CA LEU A 203 -3.70 16.27 -11.84
C LEU A 203 -3.25 17.57 -12.51
N ALA A 204 -2.36 17.50 -13.49
CA ALA A 204 -1.94 18.68 -14.23
C ALA A 204 -3.08 19.34 -15.01
N ARG A 205 -3.97 18.54 -15.61
CA ARG A 205 -5.19 19.06 -16.26
C ARG A 205 -6.17 19.66 -15.26
N LEU A 206 -6.27 19.07 -14.07
CA LEU A 206 -7.21 19.51 -13.02
C LEU A 206 -6.75 20.77 -12.29
N THR A 207 -5.43 20.97 -12.10
CA THR A 207 -4.91 22.05 -11.26
C THR A 207 -4.12 23.11 -12.02
N GLY A 208 -3.78 22.88 -13.29
CA GLY A 208 -2.90 23.75 -14.08
C GLY A 208 -1.41 23.66 -13.67
N VAL A 209 -1.08 22.87 -12.64
CA VAL A 209 0.30 22.65 -12.18
C VAL A 209 0.96 21.57 -13.04
N SER A 210 2.20 21.78 -13.49
CA SER A 210 2.86 20.80 -14.36
C SER A 210 2.91 19.40 -13.74
N ALA A 211 2.70 18.37 -14.56
CA ALA A 211 2.74 16.98 -14.10
C ALA A 211 4.13 16.56 -13.58
N LEU A 212 5.21 17.27 -13.98
CA LEU A 212 6.54 17.06 -13.39
C LEU A 212 6.58 17.46 -11.91
N LEU A 213 5.90 18.54 -11.51
CA LEU A 213 5.82 18.96 -10.11
C LEU A 213 5.00 17.97 -9.28
N TRP A 214 3.94 17.39 -9.84
CA TRP A 214 3.20 16.29 -9.19
C TRP A 214 4.05 15.05 -8.99
N VAL A 215 4.81 14.64 -10.02
CA VAL A 215 5.79 13.54 -9.89
C VAL A 215 6.84 13.85 -8.82
N ALA A 216 7.35 15.08 -8.76
CA ALA A 216 8.30 15.50 -7.74
C ALA A 216 7.68 15.45 -6.34
N LEU A 217 6.43 15.90 -6.17
CA LEU A 217 5.69 15.79 -4.91
C LEU A 217 5.56 14.33 -4.47
N PHE A 218 5.14 13.43 -5.37
CA PHE A 218 5.03 12.01 -5.06
C PHE A 218 6.37 11.43 -4.61
N LEU A 219 7.46 11.81 -5.27
CA LEU A 219 8.80 11.35 -4.92
C LEU A 219 9.21 11.87 -3.54
N VAL A 220 9.03 13.16 -3.27
CA VAL A 220 9.36 13.78 -1.97
C VAL A 220 8.57 13.12 -0.84
N VAL A 221 7.27 12.93 -1.00
CA VAL A 221 6.45 12.27 0.03
C VAL A 221 6.88 10.82 0.22
N SER A 222 7.17 10.09 -0.86
CA SER A 222 7.62 8.69 -0.77
C SER A 222 8.95 8.57 -0.02
N LEU A 223 9.92 9.45 -0.34
CA LEU A 223 11.21 9.49 0.33
C LEU A 223 11.08 9.93 1.79
N ALA A 224 10.25 10.92 2.09
CA ALA A 224 9.98 11.35 3.46
C ALA A 224 9.38 10.21 4.30
N CYS A 225 8.39 9.48 3.75
CA CYS A 225 7.81 8.30 4.40
C CYS A 225 8.87 7.21 4.63
N LEU A 226 9.73 6.94 3.64
CA LEU A 226 10.81 5.96 3.76
C LEU A 226 11.81 6.35 4.85
N LEU A 227 12.22 7.62 4.90
CA LEU A 227 13.18 8.10 5.90
C LEU A 227 12.59 8.06 7.31
N VAL A 228 11.40 8.63 7.50
CA VAL A 228 10.74 8.66 8.81
C VAL A 228 10.35 7.25 9.24
N GLY A 229 9.64 6.49 8.41
CA GLY A 229 9.24 5.13 8.70
C GLY A 229 10.44 4.20 8.90
N GLY A 230 11.46 4.30 8.06
CA GLY A 230 12.69 3.54 8.21
C GLY A 230 13.42 3.85 9.53
N SER A 231 13.45 5.12 9.95
CA SER A 231 14.01 5.50 11.25
C SER A 231 13.22 4.92 12.43
N GLN A 232 11.89 4.88 12.33
CA GLN A 232 11.03 4.26 13.34
C GLN A 232 11.26 2.75 13.45
N LEU A 233 11.49 2.06 12.33
CA LEU A 233 11.76 0.62 12.35
C LEU A 233 13.15 0.27 12.90
N LEU A 234 14.11 1.19 12.84
CA LEU A 234 15.51 0.96 13.21
C LEU A 234 15.89 1.46 14.61
N ALA A 235 15.02 2.21 15.27
CA ALA A 235 15.21 2.70 16.64
C ALA A 235 15.27 1.52 17.63
#